data_AF-A0A955NNB6-F1
#
_entry.id   AF-A0A955NNB6-F1
#
_cell.length_a   1.000
_cell.length_b   1.000
_cell.length_c   1.000
_cell.angle_alpha   90.00
_cell.angle_beta   90.00
_cell.angle_gamma   90.00
#
_symmetry.space_group_name_H-M   'P 1'
#
loop_
_entity.id
_entity.type
_entity.pdbx_description
1 polymer ?
#
loop_
_entity_poly.entity_id
_entity_poly.type
_entity_poly.pdbx_seq_one_letter_code
_entity_poly.pdbx_strand_id
1 'polypeptide(L)'
;MNDSHTSPSYESLRRRILTAGVIILVLGFLVLVFDSRAFFEAYLVAFLFWSGISLGGMIILMIFHLTGGKWGGVLRPYLQASLGTVLLIPLLFLPIPFGLSQLYAWATVGAEAAAHSPHKVAYLTPTFFLIRA
;
A
#
# COMPACT_ATOMS: atom_id res chain seq x y z
N MET A 1 -40.52 -0.16 -7.09
CA MET A 1 -39.82 -0.27 -5.79
C MET A 1 -39.77 -1.75 -5.39
N ASN A 2 -38.93 -2.55 -6.06
CA ASN A 2 -38.50 -3.88 -5.56
C ASN A 2 -37.36 -4.42 -6.45
N ASP A 3 -36.12 -4.09 -6.12
CA ASP A 3 -34.95 -4.53 -6.87
C ASP A 3 -34.42 -5.83 -6.24
N SER A 4 -34.96 -6.99 -6.66
CA SER A 4 -34.56 -8.32 -6.15
C SER A 4 -33.90 -9.21 -7.21
N HIS A 5 -33.38 -8.62 -8.30
CA HIS A 5 -32.62 -9.34 -9.32
C HIS A 5 -31.10 -9.30 -9.07
N THR A 6 -30.65 -9.71 -7.89
CA THR A 6 -29.22 -10.03 -7.70
C THR A 6 -28.98 -11.45 -8.20
N SER A 7 -28.39 -11.57 -9.39
CA SER A 7 -28.12 -12.87 -10.02
C SER A 7 -27.14 -13.73 -9.18
N PRO A 8 -27.32 -15.06 -9.15
CA PRO A 8 -26.53 -15.99 -8.31
C PRO A 8 -25.00 -15.95 -8.56
N SER A 9 -24.54 -15.31 -9.64
CA SER A 9 -23.11 -15.16 -9.97
C SER A 9 -22.33 -14.29 -8.96
N TYR A 10 -22.91 -13.20 -8.46
CA TYR A 10 -22.17 -12.25 -7.59
C TYR A 10 -21.85 -12.84 -6.23
N GLU A 11 -22.73 -13.67 -5.69
CA GLU A 11 -22.60 -14.23 -4.35
C GLU A 11 -21.53 -15.32 -4.29
N SER A 12 -21.45 -16.13 -5.36
CA SER A 12 -20.37 -17.12 -5.52
C SER A 12 -18.99 -16.45 -5.73
N LEU A 13 -18.93 -15.37 -6.52
CA LEU A 13 -17.70 -14.61 -6.73
C LEU A 13 -17.24 -13.91 -5.45
N ARG A 14 -18.17 -13.26 -4.73
CA ARG A 14 -17.90 -12.64 -3.43
C ARG A 14 -17.39 -13.65 -2.43
N ARG A 15 -18.04 -14.83 -2.33
CA ARG A 15 -17.60 -15.91 -1.43
C ARG A 15 -16.20 -16.39 -1.77
N ARG A 16 -15.87 -16.57 -3.05
CA ARG A 16 -14.51 -16.95 -3.50
C ARG A 16 -13.45 -15.92 -3.12
N ILE A 17 -13.74 -14.63 -3.33
CA ILE A 17 -12.82 -13.53 -2.97
C ILE A 17 -12.62 -13.49 -1.45
N LEU A 18 -13.69 -13.64 -0.67
CA LEU A 18 -13.61 -13.67 0.80
C LEU A 18 -12.80 -14.88 1.29
N THR A 19 -13.04 -16.08 0.73
CA THR A 19 -12.26 -17.27 1.11
C THR A 19 -10.79 -17.13 0.74
N ALA A 20 -10.48 -16.58 -0.45
CA ALA A 20 -9.11 -16.33 -0.86
C ALA A 20 -8.43 -15.30 0.06
N GLY A 21 -9.14 -14.23 0.41
CA GLY A 21 -8.65 -13.22 1.35
C GLY A 21 -8.36 -13.79 2.74
N VAL A 22 -9.24 -14.64 3.27
CA VAL A 22 -9.02 -15.33 4.55
C VAL A 22 -7.81 -16.25 4.48
N ILE A 23 -7.67 -17.03 3.41
CA ILE A 23 -6.51 -17.91 3.20
C ILE A 23 -5.21 -17.08 3.19
N ILE A 24 -5.18 -15.97 2.45
CA ILE A 24 -4.03 -15.06 2.37
C ILE A 24 -3.71 -14.45 3.75
N LEU A 25 -4.73 -14.06 4.52
CA LEU A 25 -4.56 -13.55 5.88
C LEU A 25 -3.96 -14.59 6.82
N VAL A 26 -4.46 -15.83 6.77
CA VAL A 26 -3.95 -16.93 7.59
C VAL A 26 -2.51 -17.26 7.21
N LEU A 27 -2.20 -17.35 5.92
CA LEU A 27 -0.83 -17.54 5.43
C LEU A 27 0.09 -16.39 5.86
N GLY A 28 -0.35 -15.14 5.71
CA GLY A 28 0.41 -13.97 6.16
C GLY A 28 0.69 -14.00 7.66
N PHE A 29 -0.31 -14.37 8.47
CA PHE A 29 -0.14 -14.53 9.91
C PHE A 29 0.84 -15.66 10.27
N LEU A 30 0.77 -16.79 9.56
CA LEU A 30 1.72 -17.89 9.76
C LEU A 30 3.16 -17.43 9.45
N VAL A 31 3.38 -16.77 8.31
CA VAL A 31 4.71 -16.24 7.95
C VAL A 31 5.21 -15.25 9.00
N LEU A 32 4.35 -14.37 9.53
CA LEU A 32 4.72 -13.43 10.59
C LEU A 32 5.22 -14.12 11.87
N VAL A 33 4.67 -15.28 12.22
CA VAL A 33 5.08 -16.05 13.41
C VAL A 33 6.39 -16.82 13.18
N PHE A 34 6.63 -17.32 11.97
CA PHE A 34 7.84 -18.11 11.65
C PHE A 34 9.04 -17.26 11.24
N ASP A 35 8.81 -16.24 10.42
CA ASP A 35 9.84 -15.34 9.91
C ASP A 35 9.24 -13.93 9.72
N SER A 36 9.30 -13.14 10.79
CA SER A 36 8.80 -11.77 10.78
C SER A 36 9.50 -10.90 9.73
N ARG A 37 10.78 -11.16 9.45
CA ARG A 37 11.56 -10.38 8.50
C ARG A 37 11.07 -10.62 7.08
N ALA A 38 10.92 -11.88 6.68
CA ALA A 38 10.38 -12.24 5.37
C ALA A 38 8.97 -11.67 5.16
N PHE A 39 8.13 -11.66 6.22
CA PHE A 39 6.81 -11.03 6.17
C PHE A 39 6.91 -9.53 5.85
N PHE A 40 7.71 -8.77 6.61
CA PHE A 40 7.81 -7.33 6.40
C PHE A 40 8.42 -6.97 5.04
N GLU A 41 9.44 -7.70 4.59
CA GLU A 41 10.06 -7.49 3.27
C GLU A 41 9.04 -7.70 2.14
N ALA A 42 8.28 -8.80 2.17
CA ALA A 42 7.22 -9.06 1.21
C ALA A 42 6.08 -8.03 1.30
N TYR A 43 5.71 -7.62 2.52
CA TYR A 43 4.68 -6.61 2.77
C TYR A 43 5.07 -5.25 2.17
N LEU A 44 6.33 -4.83 2.33
CA LEU A 44 6.83 -3.59 1.76
C LEU A 44 6.74 -3.58 0.24
N VAL A 45 7.07 -4.69 -0.42
CA VAL A 45 6.92 -4.82 -1.88
C VAL A 45 5.46 -4.69 -2.30
N ALA A 46 4.54 -5.37 -1.60
CA ALA A 46 3.12 -5.27 -1.86
C ALA A 46 2.59 -3.83 -1.65
N PHE A 47 3.00 -3.17 -0.57
CA PHE A 47 2.66 -1.78 -0.28
C PHE A 47 3.13 -0.84 -1.40
N LEU A 48 4.39 -0.96 -1.86
CA LEU A 48 4.94 -0.14 -2.94
C LEU A 48 4.21 -0.37 -4.26
N PHE A 49 3.85 -1.62 -4.56
CA PHE A 49 3.11 -1.97 -5.76
C PHE A 49 1.73 -1.31 -5.79
N TRP A 50 0.93 -1.47 -4.72
CA TRP A 50 -0.43 -0.93 -4.66
C TRP A 50 -0.47 0.60 -4.50
N SER A 51 0.46 1.17 -3.74
CA SER A 51 0.60 2.63 -3.64
C SER A 51 1.05 3.24 -4.98
N GLY A 52 1.96 2.59 -5.70
CA GLY A 52 2.41 3.00 -7.02
C GLY A 52 1.29 3.04 -8.05
N ILE A 53 0.41 2.04 -8.07
CA ILE A 53 -0.79 2.04 -8.95
C ILE A 53 -1.72 3.21 -8.61
N SER A 54 -1.98 3.43 -7.32
CA SER A 54 -2.90 4.47 -6.86
C SER A 54 -2.37 5.88 -7.17
N LEU A 55 -1.11 6.14 -6.82
CA LEU A 55 -0.43 7.43 -7.06
C LEU A 55 -0.18 7.65 -8.56
N GLY A 56 0.23 6.62 -9.30
CA GLY A 56 0.40 6.69 -10.74
C GLY A 56 -0.89 7.04 -11.47
N GLY A 57 -2.01 6.43 -11.06
CA GLY A 57 -3.33 6.78 -11.59
C GLY A 57 -3.72 8.23 -11.30
N MET A 58 -3.43 8.72 -10.10
CA MET A 58 -3.66 10.12 -9.72
C MET A 58 -2.84 11.10 -10.58
N ILE A 59 -1.56 10.81 -10.81
CA ILE A 59 -0.68 11.66 -11.64
C ILE A 59 -1.22 11.76 -13.06
N ILE A 60 -1.60 10.63 -13.67
CA ILE A 60 -2.16 10.61 -15.03
C ILE A 60 -3.48 11.40 -15.06
N LEU A 61 -4.32 11.27 -14.03
CA LEU A 61 -5.55 12.03 -13.93
C LEU A 61 -5.30 13.54 -13.84
N MET A 62 -4.29 13.99 -13.09
CA MET A 62 -3.91 15.41 -13.02
C MET A 62 -3.45 15.93 -14.39
N ILE A 63 -2.68 15.14 -15.14
CA ILE A 63 -2.27 15.48 -16.52
C ILE A 63 -3.49 15.67 -17.43
N PHE A 64 -4.50 14.81 -17.33
CA PHE A 64 -5.72 14.98 -18.12
C PHE A 64 -6.46 16.29 -17.81
N HIS A 65 -6.50 16.69 -16.53
CA HIS A 65 -7.12 17.95 -16.12
C HIS A 65 -6.33 19.17 -16.62
N LEU A 66 -4.99 19.11 -16.64
CA LEU A 66 -4.15 20.21 -17.10
C LEU A 66 -4.16 20.37 -18.63
N THR A 67 -4.20 19.27 -19.36
CA THR A 67 -4.10 19.27 -20.84
C THR A 67 -5.46 19.36 -21.54
N GLY A 68 -6.58 19.27 -20.80
CA GLY A 68 -7.92 19.15 -21.37
C GLY A 68 -8.12 17.86 -22.19
N GLY A 69 -7.32 16.83 -21.90
CA GLY A 69 -7.10 15.66 -22.76
C GLY A 69 -8.35 14.83 -23.03
N LYS A 70 -9.05 15.14 -24.13
CA LYS A 70 -10.21 14.38 -24.64
C LYS A 70 -9.89 12.94 -25.05
N TRP A 71 -8.61 12.64 -25.30
CA TRP A 71 -8.12 11.31 -25.69
C TRP A 71 -8.15 10.27 -24.56
N GLY A 72 -8.24 10.73 -23.30
CA GLY A 72 -8.27 9.87 -22.11
C GLY A 72 -9.66 9.47 -21.63
N GLY A 73 -10.72 9.81 -22.36
CA GLY A 73 -12.11 9.65 -21.88
C GLY A 73 -12.46 8.23 -21.41
N VAL A 74 -11.92 7.20 -22.07
CA VAL A 74 -12.13 5.79 -21.72
C VAL A 74 -11.37 5.38 -20.45
N LEU A 75 -10.18 5.94 -20.20
CA LEU A 75 -9.39 5.65 -19.01
C LEU A 75 -9.87 6.42 -17.77
N ARG A 76 -10.59 7.53 -17.96
CA ARG A 76 -10.98 8.45 -16.89
C ARG A 76 -11.75 7.79 -15.73
N PRO A 77 -12.72 6.89 -15.96
CA PRO A 77 -13.43 6.20 -14.86
C PRO A 77 -12.51 5.30 -14.04
N TYR A 78 -11.57 4.60 -14.69
CA TYR A 78 -10.62 3.71 -14.01
C TYR A 78 -9.61 4.50 -13.17
N LEU A 79 -9.14 5.65 -13.69
CA LEU A 79 -8.25 6.55 -12.97
C LEU A 79 -8.97 7.32 -11.83
N GLN A 80 -10.27 7.55 -11.96
CA GLN A 80 -11.07 8.06 -10.84
C GLN A 80 -11.27 7.00 -9.77
N ALA A 81 -11.42 5.73 -10.13
CA ALA A 81 -11.47 4.65 -9.16
C ALA A 81 -10.17 4.54 -8.35
N SER A 82 -9.01 4.81 -8.96
CA SER A 82 -7.71 4.78 -8.25
C SER A 82 -7.56 5.93 -7.23
N LEU A 83 -8.35 7.00 -7.30
CA LEU A 83 -8.37 8.01 -6.23
C LEU A 83 -9.00 7.45 -4.95
N GLY A 84 -9.98 6.55 -5.08
CA GLY A 84 -10.61 5.89 -3.93
C GLY A 84 -9.63 5.03 -3.13
N THR A 85 -8.59 4.51 -3.80
CA THR A 85 -7.54 3.70 -3.14
C THR A 85 -6.44 4.55 -2.51
N VAL A 86 -6.32 5.85 -2.84
CA VAL A 86 -5.35 6.76 -2.20
C VAL A 86 -5.64 6.88 -0.69
N LEU A 87 -6.92 6.94 -0.30
CA LEU A 87 -7.32 6.97 1.10
C LEU A 87 -6.96 5.68 1.86
N LEU A 88 -6.76 4.57 1.15
CA LEU A 88 -6.36 3.29 1.77
C LEU A 88 -4.85 3.19 1.99
N ILE A 89 -4.03 3.99 1.31
CA ILE A 89 -2.57 3.98 1.47
C ILE A 89 -2.13 4.23 2.93
N PRO A 90 -2.60 5.26 3.65
CA PRO A 90 -2.20 5.46 5.05
C PRO A 90 -2.62 4.30 5.97
N LEU A 91 -3.74 3.64 5.66
CA LEU A 91 -4.17 2.45 6.38
C LEU A 91 -3.23 1.26 6.11
N LEU A 92 -2.82 1.07 4.85
CA LEU A 92 -1.82 0.07 4.44
C LEU A 92 -0.40 0.41 4.95
N PHE A 93 -0.13 1.65 5.33
CA PHE A 93 1.15 2.03 5.90
C PHE A 93 1.29 1.60 7.38
N LEU A 94 0.18 1.40 8.09
CA LEU A 94 0.14 1.14 9.54
C LEU A 94 1.00 -0.04 10.03
N PRO A 95 1.18 -1.15 9.27
CA PRO A 95 2.05 -2.24 9.70
C PRO A 95 3.55 -1.97 9.56
N ILE A 96 3.97 -1.04 8.70
CA ILE A 96 5.40 -0.76 8.40
C ILE A 96 6.17 -0.23 9.63
N PRO A 97 5.64 0.68 10.46
CA PRO A 97 6.28 1.15 11.70
C PRO A 97 6.75 0.04 12.63
N PHE A 98 6.03 -1.09 12.69
CA PHE A 98 6.36 -2.23 13.55
C PHE A 98 7.56 -3.05 13.04
N GLY A 99 7.88 -2.95 11.74
CA GLY A 99 8.96 -3.67 11.09
C GLY A 99 10.20 -2.82 10.77
N LEU A 100 10.28 -1.57 11.24
CA LEU A 100 11.31 -0.61 10.81
C LEU A 100 12.74 -1.15 10.96
N SER A 101 13.08 -1.72 12.11
CA SER A 101 14.43 -2.26 12.38
C SER A 101 14.76 -3.51 11.55
N GLN A 102 13.76 -4.21 11.03
CA GLN A 102 13.92 -5.39 10.19
C GLN A 102 14.04 -5.01 8.70
N LEU A 103 13.33 -3.95 8.30
CA LEU A 103 13.28 -3.44 6.93
C LEU A 103 14.45 -2.52 6.59
N TYR A 104 14.87 -1.70 7.55
CA TYR A 104 15.80 -0.61 7.30
C TYR A 104 17.04 -0.72 8.18
N ALA A 105 18.20 -0.85 7.54
CA ALA A 105 19.49 -0.91 8.23
C ALA A 105 19.80 0.38 9.04
N TRP A 106 19.22 1.52 8.68
CA TRP A 106 19.37 2.77 9.46
C TRP A 106 18.54 2.78 10.75
N ALA A 107 17.51 1.93 10.85
CA ALA A 107 16.61 1.85 12.01
C ALA A 107 17.06 0.79 13.03
N THR A 108 18.16 0.07 12.78
CA THR A 108 18.74 -0.86 13.75
C THR A 108 19.46 -0.10 14.85
N VAL A 109 19.37 -0.59 16.08
CA VAL A 109 20.05 -0.01 17.25
C VAL A 109 21.55 0.13 16.97
N GLY A 110 22.09 1.34 17.08
CA GLY A 110 23.51 1.63 16.85
C GLY A 110 23.89 2.03 15.42
N ALA A 111 22.96 2.00 14.46
CA ALA A 111 23.24 2.43 13.07
C ALA A 111 23.59 3.92 12.95
N GLU A 112 23.11 4.74 13.88
CA GLU A 112 23.40 6.18 13.97
C GLU A 112 24.90 6.45 14.15
N ALA A 113 25.61 5.60 14.89
CA ALA A 113 27.05 5.73 15.11
C ALA A 113 27.89 5.37 13.86
N ALA A 114 27.34 4.57 12.95
CA ALA A 114 27.99 4.21 11.68
C ALA A 114 27.75 5.27 10.58
N ALA A 115 26.78 6.16 10.77
CA ALA A 115 26.43 7.18 9.79
C ALA A 115 27.47 8.30 9.78
N HIS A 116 28.23 8.40 8.69
CA HIS A 116 29.28 9.42 8.52
C HIS A 116 28.77 10.87 8.38
N SER A 117 27.46 11.10 8.19
CA SER A 117 26.92 12.43 7.89
C SER A 117 25.82 12.83 8.89
N PRO A 118 25.95 13.99 9.57
CA PRO A 118 24.98 14.44 10.57
C PRO A 118 23.59 14.73 9.97
N HIS A 119 23.52 15.13 8.69
CA HIS A 119 22.25 15.39 8.01
C HIS A 119 21.45 14.10 7.77
N LYS A 120 22.13 12.97 7.52
CA LYS A 120 21.44 11.67 7.36
C LYS A 120 20.87 11.19 8.68
N VAL A 121 21.59 11.38 9.78
CA VAL A 121 21.11 11.03 11.12
C VAL A 121 19.86 11.84 11.47
N ALA A 122 19.86 13.16 11.20
CA ALA A 122 18.69 14.00 11.44
C ALA A 122 17.46 13.57 10.61
N TYR A 123 17.66 13.22 9.33
CA TYR A 123 16.58 12.83 8.41
C TYR A 123 16.06 11.40 8.62
N LEU A 124 16.93 10.46 9.02
CA LEU A 124 16.61 9.04 9.20
C LEU A 124 16.34 8.70 10.67
N THR A 125 15.64 9.58 11.39
CA THR A 125 15.09 9.24 12.70
C THR A 125 13.72 8.57 12.54
N PRO A 126 13.38 7.53 13.34
CA PRO A 126 12.08 6.86 13.25
C PRO A 126 10.89 7.83 13.37
N THR A 127 10.96 8.79 14.29
CA THR A 127 9.90 9.80 14.46
C THR A 127 9.73 10.69 13.23
N PHE A 128 10.83 11.21 12.68
CA PHE A 128 10.76 12.05 11.47
C PHE A 128 10.30 11.26 10.25
N PHE A 129 10.69 9.99 10.15
CA PHE A 129 10.21 9.07 9.12
C PHE A 129 8.69 8.89 9.17
N LEU A 130 8.10 8.72 10.35
CA LEU A 130 6.66 8.54 10.50
C LEU A 130 5.86 9.80 10.23
N ILE A 131 6.41 10.98 10.56
CA ILE A 131 5.74 12.26 10.31
C ILE A 131 5.70 12.60 8.81
N ARG A 132 6.72 12.18 8.05
CA ARG A 132 6.85 12.52 6.62
C ARG A 132 6.21 11.52 5.65
N ALA A 133 5.90 10.32 6.12
CA ALA A 133 5.35 9.24 5.31
C ALA A 133 3.87 9.48 5.00
#